data_AF-A0A3N5NKQ5-F1
#
_entry.id   AF-A0A3N5NKQ5-F1
#
_cell.length_a   1.000
_cell.length_b   1.000
_cell.length_c   1.000
_cell.angle_alpha   90.00
_cell.angle_beta   90.00
_cell.angle_gamma   90.00
#
_symmetry.space_group_name_H-M   'P 1'
#
loop_
_entity.id
_entity.type
_entity.pdbx_description
1 polymer ?
#
loop_
_entity_poly.entity_id
_entity_poly.type
_entity_poly.pdbx_seq_one_letter_code
_entity_poly.pdbx_strand_id
1 'polypeptide(L)'
;MITQPHSLPIDATNQTLALMKASHRWLLCKSVPRPNGKDAKIPYYANGKPRSGALDTPEDRAQLVTYDEAMTAAHRSPGVYAWVGFALGPDGNGGNFQGIDLDDISANQLSSIANEWTVGAYEYWCYTELSPSGAGMHVIGYGQPFPPLGPNGTGIEAYSSGRFFAFTGDEVLSWGEHGRLGDLFDYIEGVLRPRWLKGKTPRDFYAGEAKIIASPTTIAALRSAIHFWNPNNRGEWISAGMALKDLGTPGFEIWNTWSQYSLEKYDPKDAIRVWESFKPNGGTSYQSIFKIAQNKTIPWVNPDGKESLRVRFCSCGATVALPPLRLNLATGELNVAPNGQGGRS
;
A
#
# COMPACT_ATOMS: atom_id res chain seq x y z
N MET A 1 -2.55 -14.01 -36.64
CA MET A 1 -3.79 -13.47 -36.05
C MET A 1 -3.45 -13.02 -34.65
N ILE A 2 -3.37 -11.71 -34.43
CA ILE A 2 -3.02 -11.11 -33.14
C ILE A 2 -4.33 -10.98 -32.37
N THR A 3 -4.48 -11.75 -31.31
CA THR A 3 -5.64 -11.69 -30.40
C THR A 3 -5.56 -10.40 -29.59
N GLN A 4 -6.67 -9.66 -29.61
CA GLN A 4 -6.91 -8.40 -28.89
C GLN A 4 -6.60 -8.54 -27.39
N PRO A 5 -6.09 -7.49 -26.72
CA PRO A 5 -5.97 -7.48 -25.27
C PRO A 5 -7.38 -7.47 -24.67
N HIS A 6 -7.70 -8.53 -23.92
CA HIS A 6 -8.94 -8.62 -23.15
C HIS A 6 -8.98 -7.43 -22.18
N SER A 7 -9.95 -6.54 -22.38
CA SER A 7 -10.31 -5.54 -21.38
C SER A 7 -10.73 -6.27 -20.10
N LEU A 8 -9.88 -6.19 -19.07
CA LEU A 8 -10.18 -6.78 -17.77
C LEU A 8 -11.30 -5.98 -17.09
N PRO A 9 -12.32 -6.64 -16.53
CA PRO A 9 -13.42 -5.97 -15.85
C PRO A 9 -12.91 -5.30 -14.57
N ILE A 10 -13.34 -4.05 -14.37
CA ILE A 10 -12.95 -3.10 -13.31
C ILE A 10 -13.49 -3.51 -11.91
N ASP A 11 -13.88 -4.77 -11.69
CA ASP A 11 -14.53 -5.23 -10.45
C ASP A 11 -13.83 -6.43 -9.78
N ALA A 12 -12.52 -6.57 -9.95
CA ALA A 12 -11.69 -7.50 -9.16
C ALA A 12 -11.39 -6.89 -7.78
N THR A 13 -12.39 -6.87 -6.90
CA THR A 13 -12.27 -6.37 -5.53
C THR A 13 -11.32 -7.25 -4.70
N ASN A 14 -10.10 -6.74 -4.44
CA ASN A 14 -9.17 -7.00 -3.33
C ASN A 14 -9.40 -8.28 -2.47
N GLN A 15 -9.31 -9.46 -3.09
CA GLN A 15 -9.59 -10.75 -2.43
C GLN A 15 -8.54 -11.08 -1.35
N THR A 16 -7.30 -10.59 -1.49
CA THR A 16 -6.20 -10.79 -0.56
C THR A 16 -6.47 -10.17 0.81
N LEU A 17 -6.86 -8.88 0.84
CA LEU A 17 -7.20 -8.21 2.10
C LEU A 17 -8.44 -8.84 2.73
N ALA A 18 -9.43 -9.25 1.93
CA ALA A 18 -10.62 -9.94 2.44
C ALA A 18 -10.26 -11.24 3.18
N LEU A 19 -9.35 -12.05 2.63
CA LEU A 19 -8.86 -13.27 3.29
C LEU A 19 -8.11 -12.99 4.57
N MET A 20 -7.22 -11.99 4.55
CA MET A 20 -6.54 -11.56 5.77
C MET A 20 -7.54 -11.15 6.83
N LYS A 21 -8.54 -10.31 6.48
CA LYS A 21 -9.57 -9.85 7.42
C LYS A 21 -10.41 -10.98 8.01
N ALA A 22 -10.72 -12.01 7.21
CA ALA A 22 -11.47 -13.18 7.64
C ALA A 22 -10.65 -14.17 8.50
N SER A 23 -9.32 -14.10 8.45
CA SER A 23 -8.45 -15.01 9.21
C SER A 23 -8.48 -14.69 10.72
N HIS A 24 -8.41 -15.72 11.57
CA HIS A 24 -8.29 -15.57 13.03
C HIS A 24 -6.84 -15.26 13.42
N ARG A 25 -6.30 -14.14 12.92
CA ARG A 25 -4.92 -13.70 13.12
C ARG A 25 -4.81 -12.30 13.72
N TRP A 26 -5.93 -11.66 14.01
CA TRP A 26 -5.95 -10.28 14.47
C TRP A 26 -5.88 -10.17 15.98
N LEU A 27 -5.22 -9.11 16.42
CA LEU A 27 -5.01 -8.74 17.81
C LEU A 27 -5.04 -7.22 17.96
N LEU A 28 -4.91 -6.72 19.18
CA LEU A 28 -4.84 -5.30 19.52
C LEU A 28 -3.39 -4.90 19.85
N CYS A 29 -3.00 -3.67 19.57
CA CYS A 29 -1.66 -3.18 19.82
C CYS A 29 -1.69 -1.86 20.60
N LYS A 30 -0.93 -1.78 21.70
CA LYS A 30 -0.67 -0.52 22.42
C LYS A 30 0.67 0.07 22.02
N SER A 31 0.74 1.39 21.93
CA SER A 31 2.00 2.13 21.93
C SER A 31 2.36 2.44 23.37
N VAL A 32 3.51 1.95 23.83
CA VAL A 32 4.00 2.19 25.19
C VAL A 32 5.32 2.96 25.10
N PRO A 33 5.39 4.20 25.63
CA PRO A 33 6.62 4.98 25.60
C PRO A 33 7.80 4.24 26.23
N ARG A 34 8.97 4.34 25.59
CA ARG A 34 10.24 3.87 26.16
C ARG A 34 11.07 5.07 26.63
N PRO A 35 11.86 4.93 27.72
CA PRO A 35 12.70 6.03 28.21
C PRO A 35 13.69 6.56 27.16
N ASN A 36 14.19 5.66 26.29
CA ASN A 36 15.08 5.98 25.18
C ASN A 36 14.64 5.20 23.93
N GLY A 37 14.31 5.90 22.85
CA GLY A 37 14.00 5.30 21.54
C GLY A 37 12.52 5.28 21.17
N LYS A 38 12.19 4.55 20.08
CA LYS A 38 10.83 4.41 19.56
C LYS A 38 9.93 3.70 20.59
N ASP A 39 8.66 4.10 20.65
CA ASP A 39 7.65 3.45 21.48
C ASP A 39 7.59 1.94 21.23
N ALA A 40 7.36 1.19 22.30
CA ALA A 40 7.14 -0.24 22.24
C ALA A 40 5.72 -0.53 21.70
N LYS A 41 5.64 -1.34 20.66
CA LYS A 41 4.38 -1.91 20.17
C LYS A 41 4.09 -3.19 20.95
N ILE A 42 3.16 -3.14 21.90
CA ILE A 42 2.85 -4.27 22.80
C ILE A 42 1.54 -4.94 22.36
N PRO A 43 1.52 -6.25 22.05
CA PRO A 43 0.33 -6.95 21.59
C PRO A 43 -0.59 -7.35 22.77
N TYR A 44 -1.89 -7.31 22.50
CA TYR A 44 -2.98 -7.67 23.39
C TYR A 44 -4.00 -8.50 22.62
N TYR A 45 -4.58 -9.51 23.26
CA TYR A 45 -5.73 -10.21 22.70
C TYR A 45 -6.97 -9.31 22.71
N ALA A 46 -7.98 -9.64 21.90
CA ALA A 46 -9.22 -8.87 21.82
C ALA A 46 -10.00 -8.82 23.15
N ASN A 47 -9.74 -9.76 24.05
CA ASN A 47 -10.28 -9.76 25.43
C ASN A 47 -9.56 -8.77 26.38
N GLY A 48 -8.56 -8.05 25.90
CA GLY A 48 -7.82 -7.04 26.66
C GLY A 48 -6.66 -7.55 27.52
N LYS A 49 -6.38 -8.85 27.52
CA LYS A 49 -5.18 -9.40 28.17
C LYS A 49 -3.94 -9.18 27.29
N PRO A 50 -2.76 -8.88 27.87
CA PRO A 50 -1.50 -8.88 27.11
C PRO A 50 -1.29 -10.24 26.42
N ARG A 51 -0.85 -10.22 25.16
CA ARG A 51 -0.41 -11.43 24.46
C ARG A 51 1.01 -11.76 24.89
N SER A 52 1.17 -12.85 25.62
CA SER A 52 2.44 -13.28 26.22
C SER A 52 2.53 -14.80 26.31
N GLY A 53 3.72 -15.32 26.64
CA GLY A 53 3.98 -16.75 26.70
C GLY A 53 4.51 -17.32 25.39
N ALA A 54 4.31 -18.63 25.19
CA ALA A 54 4.67 -19.30 23.94
C ALA A 54 3.71 -18.85 22.84
N LEU A 55 4.26 -18.26 21.77
CA LEU A 55 3.49 -17.77 20.63
C LEU A 55 3.31 -18.88 19.59
N ASP A 56 2.29 -18.74 18.75
CA ASP A 56 1.91 -19.64 17.68
C ASP A 56 1.49 -21.05 18.12
N THR A 57 1.32 -21.30 19.42
CA THR A 57 0.70 -22.54 19.90
C THR A 57 -0.80 -22.55 19.60
N PRO A 58 -1.47 -23.72 19.58
CA PRO A 58 -2.92 -23.77 19.45
C PRO A 58 -3.66 -22.87 20.46
N GLU A 59 -3.16 -22.77 21.69
CA GLU A 59 -3.74 -21.96 22.78
C GLU A 59 -3.56 -20.45 22.57
N ASP A 60 -2.44 -20.03 22.00
CA ASP A 60 -2.22 -18.63 21.58
C ASP A 60 -3.10 -18.29 20.38
N ARG A 61 -3.12 -19.15 19.35
CA ARG A 61 -3.91 -18.93 18.13
C ARG A 61 -5.42 -18.90 18.40
N ALA A 62 -5.92 -19.71 19.32
CA ALA A 62 -7.32 -19.73 19.70
C ALA A 62 -7.82 -18.41 20.34
N GLN A 63 -6.90 -17.53 20.76
CA GLN A 63 -7.23 -16.22 21.33
C GLN A 63 -7.15 -15.08 20.30
N LEU A 64 -6.67 -15.36 19.08
CA LEU A 64 -6.67 -14.43 17.97
C LEU A 64 -8.06 -14.40 17.32
N VAL A 65 -8.42 -13.25 16.76
CA VAL A 65 -9.77 -12.98 16.25
C VAL A 65 -9.73 -12.55 14.79
N THR A 66 -10.90 -12.36 14.19
CA THR A 66 -11.03 -11.72 12.87
C THR A 66 -10.79 -10.20 12.95
N TYR A 67 -10.61 -9.56 11.80
CA TYR A 67 -10.41 -8.10 11.74
C TYR A 67 -11.57 -7.34 12.36
N ASP A 68 -12.80 -7.72 12.02
CA ASP A 68 -14.02 -7.02 12.49
C ASP A 68 -14.17 -7.14 14.00
N GLU A 69 -13.81 -8.28 14.59
CA GLU A 69 -13.80 -8.49 16.04
C GLU A 69 -12.71 -7.67 16.74
N ALA A 70 -11.50 -7.62 16.17
CA ALA A 70 -10.42 -6.79 16.69
C ALA A 70 -10.79 -5.30 16.63
N MET A 71 -11.34 -4.83 15.51
CA MET A 71 -11.82 -3.45 15.36
C MET A 71 -12.95 -3.14 16.33
N THR A 72 -13.90 -4.06 16.50
CA THR A 72 -14.98 -3.92 17.49
C THR A 72 -14.43 -3.80 18.91
N ALA A 73 -13.45 -4.64 19.28
CA ALA A 73 -12.81 -4.58 20.58
C ALA A 73 -12.04 -3.26 20.79
N ALA A 74 -11.32 -2.79 19.76
CA ALA A 74 -10.63 -1.50 19.78
C ALA A 74 -11.61 -0.33 19.97
N HIS A 75 -12.73 -0.31 19.24
CA HIS A 75 -13.75 0.75 19.36
C HIS A 75 -14.45 0.77 20.71
N ARG A 76 -14.59 -0.38 21.39
CA ARG A 76 -15.10 -0.44 22.77
C ARG A 76 -14.15 0.15 23.81
N SER A 77 -12.87 0.38 23.45
CA SER A 77 -11.84 0.92 24.34
C SER A 77 -11.14 2.14 23.71
N PRO A 78 -11.86 3.27 23.52
CA PRO A 78 -11.32 4.43 22.82
C PRO A 78 -10.04 4.96 23.46
N GLY A 79 -9.01 5.21 22.65
CA GLY A 79 -7.72 5.76 23.12
C GLY A 79 -6.82 4.79 23.88
N VAL A 80 -7.23 3.52 24.06
CA VAL A 80 -6.43 2.50 24.76
C VAL A 80 -5.47 1.78 23.82
N TYR A 81 -5.93 1.46 22.62
CA TYR A 81 -5.16 0.75 21.60
C TYR A 81 -4.80 1.71 20.47
N ALA A 82 -3.55 1.68 20.05
CA ALA A 82 -3.03 2.55 19.00
C ALA A 82 -3.30 1.97 17.60
N TRP A 83 -3.28 0.63 17.48
CA TRP A 83 -3.54 -0.10 16.24
C TRP A 83 -4.21 -1.44 16.50
N VAL A 84 -4.83 -2.02 15.48
CA VAL A 84 -4.97 -3.48 15.40
C VAL A 84 -3.65 -4.06 14.87
N GLY A 85 -3.36 -5.32 15.18
CA GLY A 85 -2.18 -6.02 14.71
C GLY A 85 -2.52 -7.33 14.04
N PHE A 86 -1.65 -7.76 13.14
CA PHE A 86 -1.78 -9.01 12.40
C PHE A 86 -0.65 -9.97 12.82
N ALA A 87 -1.01 -11.11 13.40
CA ALA A 87 -0.05 -12.11 13.87
C ALA A 87 0.46 -12.99 12.72
N LEU A 88 1.78 -13.00 12.52
CA LEU A 88 2.48 -13.90 11.60
C LEU A 88 2.65 -15.28 12.23
N GLY A 89 2.88 -16.31 11.43
CA GLY A 89 2.96 -17.69 11.92
C GLY A 89 1.91 -18.63 11.34
N PRO A 90 1.93 -19.91 11.77
CA PRO A 90 0.99 -20.92 11.32
C PRO A 90 -0.44 -20.52 11.64
N ASP A 91 -1.37 -20.72 10.71
CA ASP A 91 -2.81 -20.52 10.95
C ASP A 91 -3.54 -21.81 11.36
N GLY A 92 -2.86 -22.96 11.27
CA GLY A 92 -3.41 -24.29 11.55
C GLY A 92 -3.93 -25.03 10.31
N ASN A 93 -3.87 -24.42 9.13
CA ASN A 93 -4.34 -24.99 7.86
C ASN A 93 -3.22 -25.53 6.96
N GLY A 94 -2.01 -25.68 7.52
CA GLY A 94 -0.85 -26.23 6.81
C GLY A 94 0.08 -25.20 6.16
N GLY A 95 -0.15 -23.91 6.35
CA GLY A 95 0.76 -22.84 5.94
C GLY A 95 0.93 -21.76 7.00
N ASN A 96 1.84 -20.82 6.74
CA ASN A 96 2.18 -19.73 7.64
C ASN A 96 1.94 -18.38 6.99
N PHE A 97 1.35 -17.45 7.75
CA PHE A 97 1.44 -16.04 7.40
C PHE A 97 2.88 -15.57 7.60
N GLN A 98 3.40 -14.89 6.58
CA GLN A 98 4.76 -14.40 6.50
C GLN A 98 4.73 -12.87 6.38
N GLY A 99 5.79 -12.22 6.86
CA GLY A 99 5.89 -10.77 6.82
C GLY A 99 7.31 -10.29 6.57
N ILE A 100 7.45 -9.28 5.72
CA ILE A 100 8.65 -8.46 5.54
C ILE A 100 8.36 -7.08 6.15
N ASP A 101 9.29 -6.58 6.96
CA ASP A 101 9.27 -5.22 7.51
C ASP A 101 10.51 -4.47 6.99
N LEU A 102 10.27 -3.43 6.20
CA LEU A 102 11.30 -2.53 5.67
C LEU A 102 11.28 -1.25 6.49
N ASP A 103 12.27 -1.10 7.36
CA ASP A 103 12.38 -0.03 8.32
C ASP A 103 13.13 1.18 7.74
N ASP A 104 12.59 2.39 7.97
CA ASP A 104 13.19 3.67 7.60
C ASP A 104 13.82 3.65 6.18
N ILE A 105 13.01 3.31 5.17
CA ILE A 105 13.41 2.93 3.79
C ILE A 105 14.47 3.88 3.21
N SER A 106 14.26 5.20 3.33
CA SER A 106 15.20 6.19 2.81
C SER A 106 16.53 6.20 3.58
N ALA A 107 16.48 6.16 4.92
CA ALA A 107 17.67 6.17 5.77
C ALA A 107 18.51 4.91 5.61
N ASN A 108 17.87 3.80 5.26
CA ASN A 108 18.50 2.50 5.04
C ASN A 108 18.73 2.16 3.56
N GLN A 109 18.45 3.10 2.64
CA GLN A 109 18.68 2.94 1.19
C GLN A 109 17.95 1.72 0.59
N LEU A 110 16.74 1.43 1.07
CA LEU A 110 15.94 0.27 0.68
C LEU A 110 14.94 0.58 -0.45
N SER A 111 15.00 1.76 -1.06
CA SER A 111 14.04 2.18 -2.09
C SER A 111 13.94 1.20 -3.24
N SER A 112 15.06 0.63 -3.69
CA SER A 112 15.07 -0.38 -4.76
C SER A 112 14.19 -1.60 -4.43
N ILE A 113 14.32 -2.13 -3.21
CA ILE A 113 13.51 -3.24 -2.70
C ILE A 113 12.05 -2.80 -2.51
N ALA A 114 11.82 -1.66 -1.86
CA ALA A 114 10.48 -1.16 -1.60
C ALA A 114 9.67 -0.96 -2.89
N ASN A 115 10.31 -0.52 -3.97
CA ASN A 115 9.66 -0.31 -5.26
C ASN A 115 9.16 -1.60 -5.90
N GLU A 116 9.88 -2.71 -5.74
CA GLU A 116 9.45 -4.03 -6.26
C GLU A 116 8.04 -4.38 -5.75
N TRP A 117 7.72 -3.97 -4.51
CA TRP A 117 6.43 -4.19 -3.87
C TRP A 117 5.36 -3.11 -4.17
N THR A 118 5.72 -2.03 -4.87
CA THR A 118 4.79 -0.96 -5.27
C THR A 118 4.21 -1.13 -6.67
N VAL A 119 4.91 -1.87 -7.55
CA VAL A 119 4.52 -2.08 -8.95
C VAL A 119 4.06 -3.50 -9.24
N GLY A 120 4.10 -4.38 -8.24
CA GLY A 120 3.90 -5.81 -8.39
C GLY A 120 5.11 -6.44 -9.07
N ALA A 121 6.06 -6.93 -8.28
CA ALA A 121 7.06 -7.87 -8.77
C ALA A 121 6.35 -9.18 -9.14
N TYR A 122 5.84 -9.21 -10.38
CA TYR A 122 5.23 -10.20 -11.28
C TYR A 122 4.95 -11.67 -10.86
N GLU A 123 5.17 -12.13 -9.62
CA GLU A 123 4.97 -13.52 -9.22
C GLU A 123 4.36 -13.68 -7.80
N TYR A 124 4.35 -12.63 -6.98
CA TYR A 124 3.90 -12.72 -5.58
C TYR A 124 2.67 -11.84 -5.33
N TRP A 125 1.51 -12.49 -5.22
CA TRP A 125 0.24 -11.86 -4.83
C TRP A 125 0.24 -11.56 -3.33
N CYS A 126 0.94 -10.52 -2.90
CA CYS A 126 1.06 -10.14 -1.49
C CYS A 126 0.20 -8.91 -1.15
N TYR A 127 -0.02 -8.70 0.14
CA TYR A 127 -0.58 -7.45 0.64
C TYR A 127 0.56 -6.53 1.08
N THR A 128 0.56 -5.28 0.58
CA THR A 128 1.58 -4.29 0.91
C THR A 128 0.95 -3.02 1.47
N GLU A 129 1.46 -2.53 2.59
CA GLU A 129 1.03 -1.28 3.23
C GLU A 129 2.20 -0.45 3.76
N LEU A 130 1.96 0.83 4.02
CA LEU A 130 2.91 1.66 4.77
C LEU A 130 2.90 1.27 6.25
N SER A 131 4.08 1.29 6.88
CA SER A 131 4.19 1.02 8.31
C SER A 131 3.62 2.16 9.16
N PRO A 132 3.33 1.98 10.46
CA PRO A 132 2.75 3.04 11.30
C PRO A 132 3.57 4.34 11.40
N SER A 133 4.89 4.30 11.15
CA SER A 133 5.71 5.51 11.11
C SER A 133 5.59 6.27 9.79
N GLY A 134 5.00 5.65 8.77
CA GLY A 134 5.00 6.08 7.38
C GLY A 134 6.35 5.90 6.68
N ALA A 135 7.47 5.87 7.40
CA ALA A 135 8.81 5.83 6.82
C ALA A 135 9.25 4.42 6.35
N GLY A 136 8.45 3.39 6.64
CA GLY A 136 8.69 2.01 6.28
C GLY A 136 7.50 1.36 5.57
N MET A 137 7.63 0.07 5.29
CA MET A 137 6.63 -0.71 4.55
C MET A 137 6.52 -2.12 5.13
N HIS A 138 5.29 -2.63 5.20
CA HIS A 138 5.03 -4.04 5.46
C HIS A 138 4.62 -4.74 4.17
N VAL A 139 5.14 -5.95 3.96
CA VAL A 139 4.65 -6.89 2.96
C VAL A 139 4.20 -8.16 3.68
N ILE A 140 2.99 -8.62 3.40
CA ILE A 140 2.39 -9.81 4.01
C ILE A 140 2.14 -10.85 2.92
N GLY A 141 2.59 -12.07 3.17
CA GLY A 141 2.45 -13.24 2.31
C GLY A 141 1.97 -14.48 3.08
N TYR A 142 1.88 -15.61 2.39
CA TYR A 142 1.47 -16.89 2.99
C TYR A 142 2.17 -18.05 2.29
N GLY A 143 2.79 -18.94 3.07
CA GLY A 143 3.53 -20.06 2.50
C GLY A 143 4.34 -20.84 3.53
N GLN A 144 5.47 -21.40 3.07
CA GLN A 144 6.33 -22.24 3.91
C GLN A 144 7.15 -21.43 4.94
N PRO A 145 7.44 -21.98 6.13
CA PRO A 145 8.27 -21.28 7.13
C PRO A 145 9.69 -21.01 6.65
N PHE A 146 10.32 -19.95 7.17
CA PHE A 146 11.74 -19.65 6.96
C PHE A 146 12.43 -19.17 8.25
N PRO A 147 13.77 -19.27 8.36
CA PRO A 147 14.52 -18.69 9.48
C PRO A 147 14.40 -17.15 9.50
N PRO A 148 14.12 -16.53 10.66
CA PRO A 148 13.86 -15.09 10.72
C PRO A 148 15.07 -14.26 10.31
N LEU A 149 14.81 -13.12 9.64
CA LEU A 149 15.76 -12.03 9.48
C LEU A 149 15.45 -11.01 10.58
N GLY A 150 16.20 -11.06 11.68
CA GLY A 150 16.02 -10.16 12.81
C GLY A 150 16.75 -8.82 12.64
N PRO A 151 16.63 -7.89 13.61
CA PRO A 151 17.30 -6.60 13.56
C PRO A 151 18.82 -6.76 13.47
N ASN A 152 19.43 -6.19 12.44
CA ASN A 152 20.89 -6.12 12.28
C ASN A 152 21.40 -4.76 11.78
N GLY A 153 20.53 -3.74 11.78
CA GLY A 153 20.85 -2.37 11.35
C GLY A 153 20.71 -2.09 9.86
N THR A 154 20.41 -3.10 9.04
CA THR A 154 20.12 -2.91 7.60
C THR A 154 18.74 -2.30 7.33
N GLY A 155 17.82 -2.37 8.30
CA GLY A 155 16.41 -2.02 8.09
C GLY A 155 15.60 -3.09 7.37
N ILE A 156 16.16 -4.27 7.12
CA ILE A 156 15.45 -5.41 6.55
C ILE A 156 15.15 -6.40 7.68
N GLU A 157 13.87 -6.66 7.94
CA GLU A 157 13.42 -7.73 8.81
C GLU A 157 12.40 -8.62 8.10
N ALA A 158 12.37 -9.91 8.45
CA ALA A 158 11.42 -10.87 7.89
C ALA A 158 11.10 -11.98 8.89
N TYR A 159 9.83 -12.34 8.98
CA TYR A 159 9.33 -13.30 9.96
C TYR A 159 8.23 -14.19 9.37
N SER A 160 8.28 -15.49 9.69
CA SER A 160 7.20 -16.45 9.40
C SER A 160 6.58 -17.05 10.66
N SER A 161 6.87 -16.49 11.84
CA SER A 161 6.42 -16.95 13.16
C SER A 161 6.79 -15.95 14.26
N GLY A 162 6.09 -16.00 15.39
CA GLY A 162 6.47 -15.39 16.67
C GLY A 162 6.41 -13.86 16.71
N ARG A 163 5.91 -13.23 15.65
CA ARG A 163 5.81 -11.77 15.51
C ARG A 163 4.42 -11.36 15.04
N PHE A 164 4.15 -10.07 15.17
CA PHE A 164 2.97 -9.44 14.59
C PHE A 164 3.40 -8.11 13.97
N PHE A 165 2.67 -7.66 12.96
CA PHE A 165 2.80 -6.30 12.43
C PHE A 165 1.61 -5.46 12.90
N ALA A 166 1.89 -4.22 13.31
CA ALA A 166 0.81 -3.25 13.53
C ALA A 166 0.24 -2.86 12.17
N PHE A 167 -1.04 -3.12 11.99
CA PHE A 167 -1.71 -2.97 10.70
C PHE A 167 -2.23 -1.55 10.54
N THR A 168 -1.94 -0.94 9.39
CA THR A 168 -2.34 0.44 9.10
C THR A 168 -3.54 0.50 8.16
N GLY A 169 -3.65 -0.45 7.23
CA GLY A 169 -4.61 -0.34 6.12
C GLY A 169 -4.26 0.77 5.12
N ASP A 170 -3.08 1.39 5.26
CA ASP A 170 -2.53 2.38 4.32
C ASP A 170 -1.93 1.63 3.12
N GLU A 171 -2.85 1.07 2.33
CA GLU A 171 -2.58 0.10 1.29
C GLU A 171 -1.78 0.73 0.14
N VAL A 172 -0.64 0.12 -0.17
CA VAL A 172 0.21 0.47 -1.31
C VAL A 172 -0.14 -0.40 -2.51
N LEU A 173 -0.33 -1.70 -2.28
CA LEU A 173 -0.64 -2.67 -3.34
C LEU A 173 -1.45 -3.85 -2.77
N SER A 174 -2.48 -4.25 -3.50
CA SER A 174 -3.29 -5.43 -3.20
C SER A 174 -3.73 -6.17 -4.48
N TRP A 175 -2.77 -6.61 -5.27
CA TRP A 175 -3.06 -7.36 -6.49
C TRP A 175 -3.00 -8.86 -6.19
N GLY A 176 -4.17 -9.50 -6.17
CA GLY A 176 -4.31 -10.94 -6.09
C GLY A 176 -5.21 -11.44 -7.20
N GLU A 177 -4.66 -12.21 -8.12
CA GLU A 177 -5.49 -13.10 -8.92
C GLU A 177 -5.86 -14.31 -8.04
N HIS A 178 -7.09 -14.81 -8.15
CA HIS A 178 -7.53 -16.06 -7.49
C HIS A 178 -7.48 -16.13 -5.95
N GLY A 179 -7.42 -15.01 -5.23
CA GLY A 179 -7.64 -15.00 -3.78
C GLY A 179 -6.64 -15.87 -3.01
N ARG A 180 -5.34 -15.70 -3.26
CA ARG A 180 -4.28 -16.34 -2.47
C ARG A 180 -3.14 -15.36 -2.23
N LEU A 181 -2.57 -15.42 -1.03
CA LEU A 181 -1.33 -14.71 -0.70
C LEU A 181 -0.13 -15.48 -1.29
N GLY A 182 0.83 -14.77 -1.88
CA GLY A 182 2.08 -15.34 -2.39
C GLY A 182 3.02 -15.81 -1.27
N ASP A 183 3.80 -16.87 -1.55
CA ASP A 183 4.86 -17.36 -0.66
C ASP A 183 6.11 -16.50 -0.82
N LEU A 184 6.55 -15.87 0.28
CA LEU A 184 7.71 -14.99 0.31
C LEU A 184 9.05 -15.74 0.44
N PHE A 185 9.04 -17.06 0.61
CA PHE A 185 10.26 -17.83 0.91
C PHE A 185 11.39 -17.60 -0.10
N ASP A 186 11.11 -17.79 -1.39
CA ASP A 186 12.14 -17.69 -2.44
C ASP A 186 12.67 -16.26 -2.57
N TYR A 187 11.80 -15.26 -2.42
CA TYR A 187 12.21 -13.87 -2.38
C TYR A 187 13.10 -13.58 -1.16
N ILE A 188 12.72 -14.08 0.01
CA ILE A 188 13.49 -13.86 1.24
C ILE A 188 14.87 -14.51 1.14
N GLU A 189 14.95 -15.77 0.71
CA GLU A 189 16.22 -16.49 0.58
C GLU A 189 17.09 -15.95 -0.57
N GLY A 190 16.49 -15.61 -1.71
CA GLY A 190 17.22 -15.17 -2.90
C GLY A 190 17.58 -13.69 -2.91
N VAL A 191 16.75 -12.82 -2.30
CA VAL A 191 16.87 -11.37 -2.41
C VAL A 191 17.23 -10.73 -1.08
N LEU A 192 16.48 -11.01 -0.02
CA LEU A 192 16.65 -10.31 1.26
C LEU A 192 17.80 -10.87 2.09
N ARG A 193 17.91 -12.19 2.24
CA ARG A 193 18.93 -12.84 3.08
C ARG A 193 20.36 -12.47 2.64
N PRO A 194 20.73 -12.45 1.35
CA PRO A 194 22.07 -12.03 0.94
C PRO A 194 22.38 -10.58 1.30
N ARG A 195 21.39 -9.68 1.23
CA ARG A 195 21.54 -8.26 1.62
C ARG A 195 21.62 -8.11 3.14
N TRP A 196 20.79 -8.86 3.86
CA TRP A 196 20.80 -8.91 5.31
C TRP A 196 22.15 -9.43 5.85
N LEU A 197 22.71 -10.50 5.27
CA LEU A 197 24.00 -11.07 5.67
C LEU A 197 25.19 -10.12 5.41
N LYS A 198 25.12 -9.26 4.38
CA LYS A 198 26.15 -8.24 4.13
C LYS A 198 26.22 -7.17 5.22
N GLY A 199 25.14 -7.00 5.99
CA GLY A 199 25.04 -5.97 7.04
C GLY A 199 25.04 -4.54 6.48
N LYS A 200 25.12 -3.55 7.37
CA LYS A 200 25.15 -2.14 6.98
C LYS A 200 26.53 -1.78 6.45
N THR A 201 26.76 -1.90 5.14
CA THR A 201 28.01 -1.46 4.52
C THR A 201 27.98 0.05 4.21
N PRO A 202 28.98 0.84 4.62
CA PRO A 202 29.16 2.19 4.12
C PRO A 202 29.75 2.12 2.71
N ARG A 203 28.90 2.00 1.68
CA ARG A 203 29.11 2.38 0.26
C ARG A 203 28.10 1.61 -0.61
N ASP A 204 27.10 2.33 -1.11
CA ASP A 204 27.16 2.83 -2.48
C ASP A 204 26.82 4.32 -2.44
N PHE A 205 27.78 5.12 -2.90
CA PHE A 205 27.62 6.57 -3.03
C PHE A 205 26.58 6.85 -4.14
N TYR A 206 25.36 7.22 -3.75
CA TYR A 206 24.71 8.37 -4.38
C TYR A 206 24.91 9.57 -3.45
N ALA A 207 26.14 10.09 -3.43
CA ALA A 207 26.36 11.44 -2.92
C ALA A 207 25.73 12.41 -3.92
N GLY A 208 24.60 12.99 -3.52
CA GLY A 208 23.90 14.00 -4.29
C GLY A 208 22.76 14.60 -3.48
N GLU A 209 23.13 15.58 -2.65
CA GLU A 209 22.27 16.62 -2.05
C GLU A 209 21.05 16.19 -1.23
N ALA A 210 21.13 16.43 0.07
CA ALA A 210 19.96 16.57 0.93
C ALA A 210 19.04 17.67 0.39
N LYS A 211 17.94 17.29 -0.28
CA LYS A 211 16.87 18.20 -0.67
C LYS A 211 15.51 17.53 -0.48
N ILE A 212 14.73 18.16 0.39
CA ILE A 212 13.30 17.96 0.69
C ILE A 212 12.78 16.55 0.39
N ILE A 213 12.91 15.66 1.37
CA ILE A 213 12.19 14.38 1.38
C ILE A 213 10.72 14.71 1.62
N ALA A 214 9.90 14.61 0.58
CA ALA A 214 8.44 14.65 0.72
C ALA A 214 7.99 13.54 1.67
N SER A 215 7.01 13.81 2.53
CA SER A 215 6.51 12.79 3.47
C SER A 215 5.98 11.57 2.70
N PRO A 216 5.98 10.37 3.28
CA PRO A 216 5.42 9.17 2.66
C PRO A 216 3.98 9.34 2.17
N THR A 217 3.13 10.03 2.94
CA THR A 217 1.77 10.45 2.53
C THR A 217 1.80 11.35 1.29
N THR A 218 2.78 12.25 1.19
CA THR A 218 2.98 13.09 0.00
C THR A 218 3.39 12.25 -1.21
N ILE A 219 4.26 11.25 -1.02
CA ILE A 219 4.66 10.32 -2.08
C ILE A 219 3.46 9.50 -2.58
N ALA A 220 2.64 8.95 -1.68
CA ALA A 220 1.41 8.23 -2.03
C ALA A 220 0.42 9.13 -2.78
N ALA A 221 0.20 10.34 -2.28
CA ALA A 221 -0.63 11.34 -2.94
C ALA A 221 -0.11 11.68 -4.35
N LEU A 222 1.22 11.84 -4.52
CA LEU A 222 1.83 12.13 -5.82
C LEU A 222 1.64 10.98 -6.81
N ARG A 223 1.77 9.73 -6.35
CA ARG A 223 1.50 8.52 -7.17
C ARG A 223 0.04 8.49 -7.64
N SER A 224 -0.92 8.87 -6.79
CA SER A 224 -2.32 8.97 -7.19
C SER A 224 -2.57 10.14 -8.16
N ALA A 225 -2.05 11.33 -7.83
CA ALA A 225 -2.31 12.56 -8.57
C ALA A 225 -1.71 12.56 -9.99
N ILE A 226 -0.55 11.93 -10.18
CA ILE A 226 0.12 11.91 -11.50
C ILE A 226 -0.70 11.17 -12.56
N HIS A 227 -1.59 10.24 -12.21
CA HIS A 227 -2.48 9.57 -13.17
C HIS A 227 -3.52 10.49 -13.82
N PHE A 228 -3.71 11.70 -13.30
CA PHE A 228 -4.54 12.73 -13.93
C PHE A 228 -3.80 13.48 -15.06
N TRP A 229 -2.50 13.20 -15.22
CA TRP A 229 -1.67 13.69 -16.32
C TRP A 229 -1.60 12.65 -17.45
N ASN A 230 -1.39 13.12 -18.67
CA ASN A 230 -1.30 12.26 -19.85
C ASN A 230 0.17 11.89 -20.18
N PRO A 231 0.59 10.63 -19.98
CA PRO A 231 1.97 10.21 -20.24
C PRO A 231 2.32 10.20 -21.74
N ASN A 232 1.32 10.16 -22.63
CA ASN A 232 1.53 10.19 -24.09
C ASN A 232 1.77 11.61 -24.63
N ASN A 233 1.52 12.64 -23.83
CA ASN A 233 1.77 14.03 -24.18
C ASN A 233 3.18 14.42 -23.73
N ARG A 234 4.07 14.68 -24.70
CA ARG A 234 5.49 15.00 -24.41
C ARG A 234 5.67 16.21 -23.51
N GLY A 235 4.81 17.22 -23.61
CA GLY A 235 4.86 18.43 -22.79
C GLY A 235 4.45 18.17 -21.34
N GLU A 236 3.38 17.40 -21.12
CA GLU A 236 2.98 16.94 -19.78
C GLU A 236 4.02 16.00 -19.18
N TRP A 237 4.58 15.10 -19.98
CA TRP A 237 5.62 14.17 -19.57
C TRP A 237 6.90 14.88 -19.08
N ILE A 238 7.40 15.85 -19.85
CA ILE A 238 8.56 16.68 -19.43
C ILE A 238 8.22 17.50 -18.18
N SER A 239 7.05 18.15 -18.16
CA SER A 239 6.62 18.97 -17.03
C SER A 239 6.48 18.18 -15.72
N ALA A 240 5.94 16.97 -15.78
CA ALA A 240 5.84 16.08 -14.63
C ALA A 240 7.23 15.67 -14.12
N GLY A 241 8.16 15.36 -15.02
CA GLY A 241 9.53 15.00 -14.68
C GLY A 241 10.29 16.15 -14.01
N MET A 242 10.15 17.38 -14.53
CA MET A 242 10.72 18.57 -13.90
C MET A 242 10.12 18.83 -12.52
N ALA A 243 8.81 18.69 -12.35
CA ALA A 243 8.12 18.90 -11.07
C ALA A 243 8.57 17.92 -9.99
N LEU A 244 8.94 16.69 -10.37
CA LEU A 244 9.37 15.64 -9.45
C LEU A 244 10.90 15.62 -9.24
N LYS A 245 11.68 16.36 -10.03
CA LYS A 245 13.15 16.29 -10.03
C LYS A 245 13.77 16.55 -8.66
N ASP A 246 13.22 17.50 -7.91
CA ASP A 246 13.72 17.89 -6.58
C ASP A 246 13.51 16.83 -5.51
N LEU A 247 12.66 15.83 -5.76
CA LEU A 247 12.48 14.67 -4.88
C LEU A 247 13.55 13.60 -5.08
N GLY A 248 14.50 13.80 -6.01
CA GLY A 248 15.56 12.86 -6.30
C GLY A 248 15.01 11.49 -6.74
N THR A 249 15.54 10.42 -6.16
CA THR A 249 15.20 9.04 -6.51
C THR A 249 13.70 8.73 -6.39
N PRO A 250 12.99 9.06 -5.28
CA PRO A 250 11.53 8.95 -5.21
C PRO A 250 10.78 9.65 -6.35
N GLY A 251 11.24 10.84 -6.75
CA GLY A 251 10.64 11.58 -7.87
C GLY A 251 10.81 10.87 -9.21
N PHE A 252 12.01 10.33 -9.46
CA PHE A 252 12.29 9.55 -10.66
C PHE A 252 11.37 8.34 -10.75
N GLU A 253 11.21 7.63 -9.64
CA GLU A 253 10.42 6.41 -9.58
C GLU A 253 8.94 6.67 -9.88
N ILE A 254 8.34 7.69 -9.28
CA ILE A 254 6.96 8.10 -9.55
C ILE A 254 6.80 8.44 -11.04
N TRP A 255 7.69 9.27 -11.56
CA TRP A 255 7.64 9.72 -12.95
C TRP A 255 7.83 8.57 -13.93
N ASN A 256 8.84 7.72 -13.72
CA ASN A 256 9.18 6.61 -14.60
C ASN A 256 8.09 5.53 -14.59
N THR A 257 7.49 5.24 -13.44
CA THR A 257 6.37 4.28 -13.32
C THR A 257 5.15 4.78 -14.09
N TRP A 258 4.77 6.05 -13.88
CA TRP A 258 3.68 6.67 -14.64
C TRP A 258 3.96 6.74 -16.15
N SER A 259 5.22 6.93 -16.53
CA SER A 259 5.63 6.98 -17.94
C SER A 259 5.36 5.69 -18.70
N GLN A 260 5.42 4.53 -18.02
CA GLN A 260 5.18 3.21 -18.63
C GLN A 260 3.74 3.01 -19.11
N TYR A 261 2.78 3.83 -18.65
CA TYR A 261 1.42 3.83 -19.17
C TYR A 261 1.34 4.39 -20.61
N SER A 262 2.43 4.96 -21.13
CA SER A 262 2.60 5.27 -22.55
C SER A 262 3.08 4.03 -23.32
N LEU A 263 2.20 3.03 -23.45
CA LEU A 263 2.52 1.69 -23.99
C LEU A 263 3.22 1.71 -25.36
N GLU A 264 2.97 2.72 -26.20
CA GLU A 264 3.54 2.83 -27.54
C GLU A 264 4.79 3.72 -27.63
N LYS A 265 5.05 4.57 -26.62
CA LYS A 265 6.11 5.60 -26.72
C LYS A 265 7.16 5.53 -25.60
N TYR A 266 6.94 4.72 -24.57
CA TYR A 266 7.89 4.59 -23.48
C TYR A 266 9.16 3.85 -23.94
N ASP A 267 10.30 4.51 -23.80
CA ASP A 267 11.64 3.90 -23.91
C ASP A 267 12.37 4.10 -22.58
N PRO A 268 12.77 3.04 -21.88
CA PRO A 268 13.46 3.15 -20.60
C PRO A 268 14.81 3.88 -20.71
N LYS A 269 15.53 3.75 -21.83
CA LYS A 269 16.79 4.46 -22.04
C LYS A 269 16.55 5.95 -22.27
N ASP A 270 15.51 6.30 -23.02
CA ASP A 270 15.10 7.69 -23.22
C ASP A 270 14.63 8.34 -21.92
N ALA A 271 13.87 7.61 -21.10
CA ALA A 271 13.39 8.09 -19.81
C ALA A 271 14.55 8.44 -18.86
N ILE A 272 15.55 7.56 -18.73
CA ILE A 272 16.74 7.81 -17.92
C ILE A 272 17.50 9.04 -18.45
N ARG A 273 17.79 9.06 -19.76
CA ARG A 273 18.50 10.16 -20.42
C ARG A 273 17.80 11.51 -20.21
N VAL A 274 16.48 11.54 -20.35
CA VAL A 274 15.69 12.77 -20.15
C VAL A 274 15.66 13.15 -18.67
N TRP A 275 15.49 12.20 -17.77
CA TRP A 275 15.53 12.47 -16.33
C TRP A 275 16.84 13.15 -15.92
N GLU A 276 17.97 12.65 -16.39
CA GLU A 276 19.30 13.21 -16.13
C GLU A 276 19.46 14.63 -16.68
N SER A 277 18.74 14.98 -17.74
CA SER A 277 18.77 16.32 -18.33
C SER A 277 18.03 17.39 -17.51
N PHE A 278 17.13 16.99 -16.60
CA PHE A 278 16.41 17.94 -15.76
C PHE A 278 17.31 18.56 -14.70
N LYS A 279 17.18 19.88 -14.51
CA LYS A 279 17.90 20.61 -13.47
C LYS A 279 17.07 20.63 -12.17
N PRO A 280 17.66 20.29 -11.02
CA PRO A 280 17.02 20.56 -9.74
C PRO A 280 16.84 22.06 -9.54
N ASN A 281 15.82 22.47 -8.78
CA ASN A 281 15.40 23.85 -8.57
C ASN A 281 15.01 24.60 -9.88
N GLY A 282 14.53 23.89 -10.90
CA GLY A 282 14.23 24.42 -12.23
C GLY A 282 13.00 25.34 -12.35
N GLY A 283 12.49 25.89 -11.25
CA GLY A 283 11.33 26.79 -11.23
C GLY A 283 9.95 26.11 -11.13
N THR A 284 9.91 24.79 -10.93
CA THR A 284 8.70 24.01 -10.63
C THR A 284 8.97 23.06 -9.46
N SER A 285 7.91 22.51 -8.87
CA SER A 285 7.96 21.64 -7.71
C SER A 285 6.81 20.64 -7.69
N TYR A 286 6.90 19.62 -6.85
CA TYR A 286 5.92 18.51 -6.81
C TYR A 286 4.49 18.99 -6.54
N GLN A 287 4.30 20.12 -5.86
CA GLN A 287 2.98 20.73 -5.64
C GLN A 287 2.24 21.04 -6.97
N SER A 288 2.97 21.23 -8.07
CA SER A 288 2.39 21.42 -9.40
C SER A 288 1.64 20.19 -9.90
N ILE A 289 2.07 18.98 -9.51
CA ILE A 289 1.37 17.72 -9.82
C ILE A 289 -0.05 17.77 -9.24
N PHE A 290 -0.18 18.12 -7.95
CA PHE A 290 -1.47 18.25 -7.28
C PHE A 290 -2.33 19.34 -7.88
N LYS A 291 -1.78 20.55 -8.07
CA LYS A 291 -2.52 21.69 -8.61
C LYS A 291 -3.13 21.37 -9.97
N ILE A 292 -2.37 20.72 -10.84
CA ILE A 292 -2.87 20.34 -12.17
C ILE A 292 -3.90 19.22 -12.07
N ALA A 293 -3.69 18.22 -11.22
CA ALA A 293 -4.64 17.14 -11.00
C ALA A 293 -5.99 17.64 -10.44
N GLN A 294 -5.96 18.65 -9.55
CA GLN A 294 -7.15 19.30 -8.99
C GLN A 294 -7.91 20.17 -10.01
N ASN A 295 -7.24 20.64 -11.06
CA ASN A 295 -7.84 21.51 -12.08
C ASN A 295 -8.41 20.73 -13.29
N LYS A 296 -8.40 19.39 -13.27
CA LYS A 296 -9.01 18.56 -14.33
C LYS A 296 -10.54 18.58 -14.24
N THR A 297 -11.20 18.21 -15.34
CA THR A 297 -12.67 18.13 -15.43
C THR A 297 -13.28 17.24 -14.33
N ILE A 298 -12.57 16.17 -13.97
CA ILE A 298 -12.80 15.41 -12.73
C ILE A 298 -11.60 15.72 -11.84
N PRO A 299 -11.76 16.54 -10.78
CA PRO A 299 -10.66 16.89 -9.89
C PRO A 299 -10.12 15.69 -9.11
N TRP A 300 -8.80 15.58 -9.02
CA TRP A 300 -8.19 14.71 -8.03
C TRP A 300 -8.45 15.25 -6.62
N VAL A 301 -8.99 14.40 -5.75
CA VAL A 301 -9.19 14.69 -4.33
C VAL A 301 -8.10 13.99 -3.55
N ASN A 302 -7.37 14.75 -2.70
CA ASN A 302 -6.37 14.16 -1.83
C ASN A 302 -7.07 13.19 -0.84
N PRO A 303 -6.75 11.88 -0.87
CA PRO A 303 -7.36 10.90 0.04
C PRO A 303 -7.18 11.27 1.52
N ASP A 304 -6.05 11.90 1.85
CA ASP A 304 -5.64 12.23 3.21
C ASP A 304 -5.84 13.71 3.58
N GLY A 305 -6.44 14.49 2.67
CA GLY A 305 -6.71 15.91 2.88
C GLY A 305 -7.87 16.15 3.86
N LYS A 306 -7.83 17.25 4.62
CA LYS A 306 -8.94 17.66 5.53
C LYS A 306 -10.31 17.77 4.84
N GLU A 307 -10.38 17.84 3.51
CA GLU A 307 -11.63 17.86 2.74
C GLU A 307 -12.23 16.48 2.47
N SER A 308 -11.44 15.39 2.47
CA SER A 308 -11.97 14.02 2.36
C SER A 308 -12.84 13.64 3.57
N LEU A 309 -12.62 14.32 4.70
CA LEU A 309 -13.45 14.26 5.91
C LEU A 309 -14.75 15.10 5.82
N ARG A 310 -14.81 16.12 4.95
CA ARG A 310 -16.01 16.97 4.79
C ARG A 310 -17.05 16.37 3.85
N VAL A 311 -16.62 15.63 2.82
CA VAL A 311 -17.57 14.97 1.90
C VAL A 311 -18.29 13.78 2.55
N ARG A 312 -17.74 13.21 3.64
CA ARG A 312 -18.41 12.13 4.41
C ARG A 312 -19.48 12.61 5.40
N PHE A 313 -19.60 13.93 5.62
CA PHE A 313 -20.62 14.51 6.51
C PHE A 313 -21.25 15.75 5.89
N CYS A 314 -21.90 15.61 4.74
CA CYS A 314 -22.97 16.54 4.37
C CYS A 314 -24.31 15.90 4.76
N SER A 315 -24.75 16.21 5.97
CA SER A 315 -26.12 15.95 6.42
C SER A 315 -27.07 16.90 5.69
N CYS A 316 -27.59 16.47 4.55
CA CYS A 316 -28.91 16.90 4.11
C CYS A 316 -29.69 15.64 3.78
N GLY A 317 -30.63 15.30 4.68
CA GLY A 317 -31.48 14.14 4.55
C GLY A 317 -32.39 14.29 3.34
N ALA A 318 -32.07 13.56 2.27
CA ALA A 318 -33.04 13.13 1.28
C ALA A 318 -32.53 11.81 0.68
N THR A 319 -33.13 10.70 1.10
CA THR A 319 -32.95 9.41 0.43
C THR A 319 -33.52 9.53 -0.98
N VAL A 320 -32.69 9.74 -1.99
CA VAL A 320 -33.08 9.52 -3.38
C VAL A 320 -32.74 8.07 -3.69
N ALA A 321 -33.76 7.22 -3.72
CA ALA A 321 -33.63 5.87 -4.27
C ALA A 321 -33.26 5.98 -5.75
N LEU A 322 -32.06 5.53 -6.12
CA LEU A 322 -31.70 5.35 -7.53
C LEU A 322 -32.55 4.20 -8.09
N PRO A 323 -33.24 4.38 -9.24
CA PRO A 323 -33.98 3.29 -9.86
C PRO A 323 -33.01 2.19 -10.33
N PRO A 324 -33.39 0.91 -10.26
CA PRO A 324 -32.53 -0.18 -10.68
C PRO A 324 -32.29 -0.12 -12.19
N LEU A 325 -31.03 -0.05 -12.60
CA LEU A 325 -30.61 -0.23 -13.99
C LEU A 325 -30.72 -1.72 -14.35
N ARG A 326 -31.40 -2.03 -15.46
CA ARG A 326 -31.37 -3.37 -16.07
C ARG A 326 -30.61 -3.31 -17.39
N LEU A 327 -29.63 -4.21 -17.53
CA LEU A 327 -28.88 -4.42 -18.77
C LEU A 327 -29.78 -5.17 -19.77
N ASN A 328 -29.97 -4.61 -20.96
CA ASN A 328 -30.63 -5.34 -22.05
C ASN A 328 -29.63 -6.29 -22.71
N LEU A 329 -29.75 -7.58 -22.40
CA LEU A 329 -28.83 -8.64 -22.86
C LEU A 329 -28.83 -8.86 -24.39
N ALA A 330 -29.74 -8.24 -25.15
CA ALA A 330 -29.77 -8.33 -26.60
C ALA A 330 -28.99 -7.22 -27.32
N THR A 331 -28.81 -6.05 -26.71
CA THR A 331 -28.22 -4.86 -27.39
C THR A 331 -27.04 -4.22 -26.65
N GLY A 332 -26.78 -4.60 -25.39
CA GLY A 332 -25.61 -4.12 -24.63
C GLY A 332 -25.69 -2.66 -24.15
N GLU A 333 -26.79 -1.95 -24.38
CA GLU A 333 -26.97 -0.57 -23.90
C GLU A 333 -27.70 -0.51 -22.54
N LEU A 334 -27.30 0.46 -21.72
CA LEU A 334 -27.90 0.77 -20.42
C LEU A 334 -29.02 1.80 -20.60
N ASN A 335 -30.27 1.42 -20.33
CA ASN A 335 -31.41 2.33 -20.34
C ASN A 335 -31.99 2.54 -18.95
N VAL A 336 -32.36 3.79 -18.65
CA VAL A 336 -33.08 4.16 -17.42
C VAL A 336 -34.54 3.75 -17.58
N ALA A 337 -35.05 2.94 -16.65
CA ALA A 337 -36.46 2.54 -16.67
C ALA A 337 -37.35 3.78 -16.47
N PRO A 338 -38.42 3.97 -17.27
CA PRO A 338 -39.32 5.10 -17.07
C PRO A 338 -40.05 4.94 -15.73
N ASN A 339 -40.04 6.00 -14.93
CA ASN A 339 -40.74 6.04 -13.65
C ASN A 339 -42.25 5.86 -13.87
N GLY A 340 -42.79 4.76 -13.36
CA GLY A 340 -44.24 4.55 -13.30
C GLY A 340 -44.88 5.65 -12.47
N GLN A 341 -45.73 6.47 -13.10
CA GLN A 341 -46.60 7.38 -12.38
C GLN A 341 -47.62 6.56 -11.59
N GLY A 342 -47.51 6.60 -10.26
CA GLY A 342 -48.58 6.17 -9.37
C GLY A 342 -49.75 7.14 -9.49
N GLY A 343 -50.84 6.69 -10.10
CA GLY A 343 -52.13 7.37 -10.06
C GLY A 343 -52.68 7.40 -8.62
N ARG A 344 -53.06 8.58 -8.16
CA ARG A 344 -54.02 8.77 -7.07
C ARG A 344 -55.27 9.45 -7.64
N SER A 345 -56.32 8.66 -7.81
CA SER A 345 -57.74 8.93 -7.48
C SER A 345 -58.57 7.76 -7.98
#